data_AF-A0A7C3NA67-F1
#
_entry.id   AF-A0A7C3NA67-F1
#
_cell.length_a   1.000
_cell.length_b   1.000
_cell.length_c   1.000
_cell.angle_alpha   90.00
_cell.angle_beta   90.00
_cell.angle_gamma   90.00
#
_symmetry.space_group_name_H-M   'P 1'
#
loop_
_entity.id
_entity.type
_entity.pdbx_description
1 polymer ?
#
loop_
_entity_poly.entity_id
_entity_poly.type
_entity_poly.pdbx_seq_one_letter_code
_entity_poly.pdbx_strand_id
1 'polypeptide(L)' 'MKKHQCECCGNTEWLGKPISLELHHKDGDRTNNTLSNIELLCPNCHSLTDNYRGSKKKV' A
#
# COMPACT_ATOMS: atom_id res chain seq x y z
N MET A 1 12.43 -12.71 8.69
CA MET A 1 11.50 -11.79 9.40
C MET A 1 11.13 -10.67 8.42
N LYS A 2 9.84 -10.48 8.12
CA LYS A 2 9.37 -9.44 7.20
C LYS A 2 9.45 -8.10 7.94
N LYS A 3 10.22 -7.14 7.41
CA LYS A 3 10.40 -5.83 8.05
C LYS A 3 9.09 -5.04 7.95
N HIS A 4 8.75 -4.28 8.99
CA HIS A 4 7.60 -3.39 9.00
C HIS A 4 7.89 -2.15 8.14
N GLN A 5 8.03 -2.35 6.83
CA GLN A 5 8.33 -1.32 5.84
C GLN A 5 7.30 -1.33 4.72
N CYS A 6 7.01 -0.15 4.18
CA CYS A 6 6.20 -0.01 2.98
C CYS A 6 6.91 -0.67 1.79
N GLU A 7 6.21 -1.52 1.04
CA GLU A 7 6.79 -2.19 -0.13
C GLU A 7 6.92 -1.25 -1.35
N CYS A 8 6.22 -0.09 -1.34
CA CYS A 8 6.32 0.92 -2.39
C CYS A 8 7.44 1.95 -2.16
N CYS A 9 7.50 2.57 -0.96
CA CYS A 9 8.48 3.62 -0.67
C CYS A 9 9.59 3.22 0.31
N GLY A 10 9.51 2.03 0.92
CA GLY A 10 10.49 1.56 1.91
C GLY A 10 10.38 2.22 3.29
N ASN A 11 9.45 3.16 3.51
CA ASN A 11 9.33 3.82 4.81
C ASN A 11 8.86 2.85 5.90
N THR A 12 9.55 2.91 7.03
CA THR A 12 9.24 2.21 8.28
C THR A 12 8.72 3.16 9.37
N GLU A 13 8.99 4.46 9.21
CA GLU A 13 8.77 5.48 10.23
C GLU A 13 8.13 6.73 9.59
N TRP A 14 7.22 7.36 10.31
CA TRP A 14 6.58 8.61 9.93
C TRP A 14 6.61 9.58 11.10
N LEU A 15 7.25 10.75 10.91
CA LEU A 15 7.43 11.78 11.96
C LEU A 15 8.02 11.22 13.27
N GLY A 16 8.98 10.28 13.16
CA GLY A 16 9.62 9.64 14.31
C GLY A 16 8.74 8.63 15.05
N LYS A 17 7.63 8.20 14.45
CA LYS A 17 6.75 7.12 14.96
C LYS A 17 6.72 5.96 13.98
N PRO A 18 6.51 4.70 14.44
CA PRO A 18 6.33 3.58 13.51
C PRO A 18 5.14 3.85 12.58
N ILE A 19 5.36 3.74 11.28
CA ILE A 19 4.32 3.98 10.29
C ILE A 19 3.38 2.77 10.27
N SER A 20 2.06 2.99 10.25
CA SER A 20 1.11 1.90 10.07
C SER A 20 1.14 1.43 8.61
N LEU A 21 1.22 0.12 8.39
CA LEU A 21 1.08 -0.47 7.07
C LEU A 21 -0.32 -1.04 6.89
N GLU A 22 -0.94 -0.70 5.76
CA GLU A 22 -2.23 -1.18 5.31
C GLU A 22 -2.04 -2.26 4.23
N LEU A 23 -2.97 -3.20 4.21
CA LEU A 23 -2.99 -4.30 3.24
C LEU A 23 -3.63 -3.81 1.94
N HIS A 24 -2.84 -3.78 0.87
CA HIS A 24 -3.29 -3.39 -0.46
C HIS A 24 -3.25 -4.58 -1.42
N HIS A 25 -4.24 -4.66 -2.32
CA HIS A 25 -4.30 -5.67 -3.37
C HIS A 25 -3.83 -5.04 -4.68
N LYS A 26 -2.71 -5.50 -5.23
CA LYS A 26 -2.11 -4.98 -6.49
C LYS A 26 -3.10 -4.96 -7.64
N ASP A 27 -3.85 -6.04 -7.78
CA ASP A 27 -4.82 -6.23 -8.86
C ASP A 27 -6.13 -5.45 -8.64
N GLY A 28 -6.34 -4.89 -7.44
CA GLY A 28 -7.62 -4.28 -7.04
C GLY A 28 -8.76 -5.29 -6.80
N ASP A 29 -8.53 -6.57 -7.09
CA ASP A 29 -9.49 -7.65 -6.85
C ASP A 29 -9.44 -8.13 -5.38
N ARG A 30 -10.57 -7.96 -4.67
CA ARG A 30 -10.73 -8.32 -3.26
C ARG A 30 -10.86 -9.83 -3.02
N THR A 31 -11.07 -10.62 -4.07
CA THR A 31 -11.22 -12.08 -3.97
C THR A 31 -9.87 -12.80 -4.05
N ASN A 32 -8.89 -12.17 -4.71
CA ASN A 32 -7.53 -12.70 -4.83
C ASN A 32 -6.67 -12.42 -3.58
N ASN A 33 -6.79 -13.28 -2.57
CA ASN A 33 -6.08 -13.21 -1.30
C ASN A 33 -4.65 -13.82 -1.35
N THR A 34 -4.05 -13.91 -2.53
CA THR A 34 -2.71 -14.50 -2.68
C THR A 34 -1.66 -13.57 -2.08
N LEU A 35 -0.72 -14.10 -1.28
CA LEU A 35 0.37 -13.33 -0.67
C LEU A 35 1.21 -12.52 -1.69
N SER A 36 1.30 -12.99 -2.94
CA SER A 36 1.97 -12.27 -4.03
C SER A 36 1.17 -11.09 -4.57
N ASN A 37 -0.17 -11.17 -4.49
CA ASN A 37 -1.11 -10.12 -4.88
C ASN A 37 -1.28 -9.06 -3.77
N ILE A 38 -1.00 -9.45 -2.52
CA ILE A 38 -1.07 -8.56 -1.36
C ILE A 38 0.27 -7.84 -1.19
N GLU A 39 0.22 -6.54 -0.94
CA GLU A 39 1.37 -5.73 -0.53
C GLU A 39 1.04 -4.89 0.70
N LEU A 40 2.08 -4.60 1.49
CA LEU A 40 1.99 -3.70 2.63
C LEU A 40 2.36 -2.27 2.22
N LEU A 41 1.38 -1.38 2.23
CA LEU A 41 1.58 0.02 1.87
C LEU A 41 1.35 0.92 3.08
N CYS A 42 2.16 1.97 3.21
CA CYS A 42 1.88 3.01 4.19
C CYS A 42 0.68 3.88 3.76
N PRO A 43 -0.01 4.60 4.66
CA PRO A 43 -1.18 5.42 4.33
C PRO A 43 -0.92 6.47 3.25
N ASN A 44 0.31 6.99 3.14
CA ASN A 44 0.69 7.91 2.08
C ASN A 44 0.76 7.23 0.71
N CYS A 45 1.43 6.08 0.61
CA CYS A 45 1.51 5.31 -0.64
C CYS A 45 0.15 4.71 -0.99
N HIS A 46 -0.59 4.24 0.01
CA HIS A 46 -1.93 3.71 -0.16
C HIS A 46 -2.86 4.80 -0.72
N SER A 47 -2.76 6.04 -0.24
CA SER A 47 -3.47 7.19 -0.80
C SER A 47 -3.04 7.57 -2.23
N LEU A 48 -1.84 7.17 -2.66
CA LEU A 48 -1.32 7.38 -4.03
C LEU A 48 -1.71 6.26 -5.00
N THR A 49 -2.17 5.11 -4.51
CA THR A 49 -2.61 4.03 -5.40
C THR A 49 -3.86 4.46 -6.19
N ASP A 50 -3.90 4.08 -7.47
CA ASP A 50 -4.93 4.46 -8.44
C ASP A 50 -6.36 4.10 -8.01
N ASN A 51 -6.51 3.18 -7.05
CA ASN A 51 -7.79 2.76 -6.50
C ASN A 51 -8.31 3.70 -5.38
N TYR A 52 -7.51 4.64 -4.89
CA TYR A 52 -7.95 5.62 -3.91
C TYR A 52 -8.84 6.68 -4.59
N ARG A 53 -10.17 6.45 -4.51
CA ARG A 53 -11.24 7.38 -4.89
C ARG A 53 -11.30 7.77 -6.39
N GLY A 54 -11.25 6.80 -7.30
CA GLY A 54 -11.83 6.95 -8.65
C GLY A 54 -11.30 8.11 -9.50
N SER A 55 -10.09 8.60 -9.22
CA SER A 55 -9.47 9.62 -10.07
C SER A 55 -8.92 8.94 -11.32
N LYS A 56 -9.80 8.81 -12.32
CA LYS A 56 -9.40 8.67 -13.71
C LYS A 56 -8.48 9.85 -14.06
N LYS A 57 -7.17 9.72 -13.88
CA LYS A 57 -6.22 10.55 -14.61
C LYS A 57 -6.21 10.04 -16.04
N LYS A 58 -7.19 10.50 -16.82
CA LYS A 58 -7.02 10.61 -18.27
C LYS A 58 -5.87 11.60 -18.48
N VAL A 59 -4.68 11.07 -18.75
CA VAL A 59 -3.73 11.80 -19.59
C VAL A 59 -4.22 11.71 -21.03
#